data_AF-A0A5J6PUQ5-F1
#
_entry.id   AF-A0A5J6PUQ5-F1
#
_cell.length_a   1.000
_cell.length_b   1.000
_cell.length_c   1.000
_cell.angle_alpha   90.00
_cell.angle_beta   90.00
_cell.angle_gamma   90.00
#
_symmetry.space_group_name_H-M   'P 1'
#
loop_
_entity.id
_entity.type
_entity.pdbx_description
1 polymer ?
#
loop_
_entity_poly.entity_id
_entity_poly.type
_entity_poly.pdbx_seq_one_letter_code
_entity_poly.pdbx_strand_id
1 'polypeptide(L)'
;MGYQVGRICYQTYEEATNVLMTQVVPTIDKDGVLHHPVFNGKDWVYKEQIIKPTYPQCEYGAYAKAGKEIGVGMVSAIAVLLVVVVALRSVALIESESNEK
;
A
#
# COMPACT_ATOMS: atom_id res chain seq x y z
N MET A 1 12.59 -9.27 -2.42
CA MET A 1 11.56 -10.32 -2.27
C MET A 1 10.94 -10.16 -0.89
N GLY A 2 9.64 -10.39 -0.73
CA GLY A 2 8.87 -10.28 0.50
C GLY A 2 7.82 -11.39 0.59
N TYR A 3 6.96 -11.32 1.60
CA TYR A 3 6.00 -12.37 1.95
C TYR A 3 4.57 -11.87 1.74
N GLN A 4 3.80 -12.59 0.93
CA GLN A 4 2.44 -12.16 0.58
C GLN A 4 1.42 -12.65 1.60
N VAL A 5 0.63 -11.71 2.14
CA VAL A 5 -0.56 -12.00 2.96
C VAL A 5 -1.75 -11.28 2.32
N GLY A 6 -2.68 -12.05 1.76
CA GLY A 6 -3.76 -11.50 0.94
C GLY A 6 -3.22 -10.73 -0.27
N ARG A 7 -3.48 -9.41 -0.31
CA ARG A 7 -3.02 -8.51 -1.39
C ARG A 7 -1.82 -7.65 -0.99
N ILE A 8 -1.33 -7.75 0.25
CA ILE A 8 -0.24 -6.94 0.77
C ILE A 8 1.04 -7.78 0.76
N CYS A 9 2.13 -7.18 0.28
CA CYS A 9 3.45 -7.76 0.35
C CYS A 9 4.20 -7.17 1.55
N TYR A 10 4.57 -8.01 2.51
CA TYR A 10 5.33 -7.64 3.70
C TYR A 10 6.82 -7.86 3.47
N GLN A 11 7.66 -7.04 4.11
CA GLN A 11 9.10 -7.11 3.90
C GLN A 11 9.71 -8.29 4.65
N THR A 12 9.25 -8.56 5.87
CA THR A 12 9.78 -9.64 6.72
C THR A 12 8.75 -10.75 6.94
N TYR A 13 9.24 -11.95 7.22
CA TYR A 13 8.40 -13.11 7.54
C TYR A 13 7.63 -12.88 8.85
N GLU A 14 8.27 -12.21 9.81
CA GLU A 14 7.68 -11.91 11.11
C GLU A 14 6.49 -10.95 10.96
N GLU A 15 6.63 -9.87 10.18
CA GLU A 15 5.53 -8.95 9.88
C GLU A 15 4.34 -9.66 9.22
N ALA A 16 4.62 -10.50 8.21
CA ALA A 16 3.60 -11.30 7.54
C ALA A 16 2.89 -12.26 8.51
N THR A 17 3.65 -12.88 9.41
CA THR A 17 3.11 -13.79 10.42
C THR A 17 2.26 -13.06 11.45
N ASN A 18 2.73 -11.92 11.95
CA ASN A 18 1.98 -11.11 12.90
C ASN A 18 0.64 -10.64 12.31
N VAL A 19 0.64 -10.20 11.05
CA VAL A 19 -0.59 -9.78 10.37
C VAL A 19 -1.52 -10.97 10.14
N LEU A 20 -0.99 -12.10 9.67
CA LEU A 20 -1.81 -13.29 9.44
C LEU A 20 -2.46 -13.77 10.74
N MET A 21 -1.69 -13.86 11.82
CA MET A 21 -2.16 -14.40 13.10
C MET A 21 -3.17 -13.49 13.80
N THR A 22 -3.05 -12.17 13.65
CA THR A 22 -4.05 -11.21 14.18
C THR A 22 -5.38 -11.24 13.41
N GLN A 23 -5.40 -11.80 12.20
CA GLN A 23 -6.62 -11.99 11.40
C GLN A 23 -7.32 -13.34 11.65
N VAL A 24 -6.71 -14.24 12.43
CA VAL A 24 -7.32 -15.54 12.76
C VAL A 24 -8.50 -15.31 13.69
N VAL A 25 -9.69 -15.67 13.22
CA VAL A 25 -10.93 -15.54 14.01
C VAL A 25 -10.91 -16.54 15.16
N PRO A 26 -11.03 -16.08 16.42
CA PRO A 26 -11.07 -16.98 17.56
C PRO A 26 -12.37 -17.79 17.57
N THR A 27 -12.32 -19.02 18.07
CA THR A 27 -13.50 -19.88 18.24
C THR A 27 -13.68 -20.25 19.71
N ILE A 28 -14.92 -20.35 20.18
CA ILE A 28 -15.25 -20.79 21.53
C ILE A 28 -15.86 -22.18 21.41
N ASP A 29 -15.34 -23.15 22.15
CA ASP A 29 -15.90 -24.50 22.16
C ASP A 29 -17.12 -24.63 23.08
N LYS A 30 -17.66 -25.86 23.18
CA LYS A 30 -18.83 -26.14 24.03
C LYS A 30 -18.54 -25.97 25.52
N ASP A 31 -17.27 -26.05 25.90
CA ASP A 31 -16.79 -25.94 27.28
C ASP A 31 -16.46 -24.48 27.66
N GLY A 32 -16.64 -23.55 26.73
CA GLY A 32 -16.39 -22.11 26.94
C GLY A 32 -14.93 -21.71 26.79
N VAL A 33 -14.07 -22.59 26.27
CA VAL A 33 -12.64 -22.32 26.10
C VAL A 33 -12.41 -21.58 24.78
N LEU A 34 -11.63 -20.49 24.87
CA LEU A 34 -11.24 -19.67 23.72
C LEU A 34 -10.06 -20.31 22.97
N HIS A 35 -10.27 -20.66 21.71
CA HIS A 35 -9.25 -21.18 20.80
C HIS A 35 -8.75 -20.07 19.90
N HIS A 36 -7.53 -19.63 20.13
CA HIS A 36 -6.85 -18.67 19.26
C HIS A 36 -5.33 -18.79 19.34
N PRO A 37 -4.59 -18.36 18.30
CA PRO A 37 -3.14 -18.21 18.37
C PRO A 37 -2.74 -17.20 19.45
N VAL A 38 -1.70 -17.52 20.22
CA VAL A 38 -1.13 -16.65 21.25
C VAL A 38 0.34 -16.39 20.93
N PHE A 39 0.76 -15.12 21.01
CA PHE A 39 2.16 -14.75 20.88
C PHE A 39 2.86 -14.90 22.24
N ASN A 40 3.89 -15.75 22.33
CA ASN A 40 4.58 -16.02 23.59
C ASN A 40 5.77 -15.07 23.87
N GLY A 41 5.89 -13.97 23.11
CA GLY A 41 7.02 -13.04 23.16
C GLY A 41 8.13 -13.35 22.14
N LYS A 42 8.08 -14.50 21.47
CA LYS A 42 9.03 -14.90 20.42
C LYS A 42 8.35 -15.49 19.19
N ASP A 43 7.43 -16.43 19.42
CA ASP A 43 6.77 -17.20 18.37
C ASP A 43 5.25 -17.21 18.61
N TRP A 44 4.49 -17.34 17.52
CA TRP A 44 3.06 -17.62 17.59
C TRP A 44 2.84 -19.10 17.88
N VAL A 45 2.02 -19.38 18.89
CA VAL A 45 1.77 -20.74 19.38
C VAL A 45 0.26 -21.00 19.38
N TYR A 46 -0.13 -22.22 19.00
CA TYR A 46 -1.50 -22.71 19.15
C TYR A 46 -1.46 -24.15 19.66
N LYS A 47 -2.12 -24.41 20.79
CA LYS A 47 -2.12 -25.73 21.45
C LYS A 47 -0.69 -26.32 21.58
N GLU A 48 0.24 -25.49 22.10
CA GLU A 48 1.65 -25.83 22.30
C GLU A 48 2.47 -26.07 21.02
N GLN A 49 1.88 -25.89 19.84
CA GLN A 49 2.58 -25.99 18.56
C GLN A 49 2.97 -24.61 18.02
N ILE A 50 4.22 -24.49 17.59
CA ILE A 50 4.73 -23.28 16.93
C ILE A 50 4.13 -23.20 15.54
N ILE A 51 3.48 -22.08 15.23
CA ILE A 51 2.85 -21.85 13.94
C ILE A 51 3.92 -21.34 12.96
N LYS A 52 4.12 -22.07 11.85
CA LYS A 52 5.04 -21.68 10.76
C LYS A 52 4.32 -21.68 9.41
N PRO A 53 3.64 -20.58 9.05
CA PRO A 53 2.93 -20.49 7.78
C PRO A 53 3.89 -20.47 6.60
N THR A 54 3.46 -21.00 5.46
CA THR A 54 4.18 -20.83 4.19
C THR A 54 3.55 -19.69 3.41
N TYR A 55 4.37 -18.77 2.92
CA TYR A 55 3.90 -17.60 2.17
C TYR A 55 4.35 -17.65 0.71
N PRO A 56 3.51 -17.19 -0.24
CA PRO A 56 3.97 -16.85 -1.58
C PRO A 56 5.00 -15.71 -1.51
N GLN A 57 5.98 -15.75 -2.40
CA GLN A 57 6.96 -14.68 -2.56
C GLN A 57 6.37 -13.55 -3.39
N CYS A 58 6.66 -12.30 -3.01
CA CYS A 58 6.21 -11.11 -3.72
C CYS A 58 7.32 -10.03 -3.78
N GLU A 59 7.17 -9.04 -4.66
CA GLU A 59 8.08 -7.90 -4.71
C GLU A 59 7.60 -6.78 -3.76
N TYR A 60 8.32 -6.61 -2.66
CA TYR A 60 8.02 -5.55 -1.69
C TYR A 60 8.14 -4.16 -2.33
N GLY A 61 7.13 -3.32 -2.15
CA GLY A 61 7.12 -1.96 -2.70
C GLY A 61 6.75 -1.85 -4.18
N ALA A 62 6.43 -2.95 -4.88
CA ALA A 62 6.04 -2.89 -6.29
C ALA A 62 4.85 -1.94 -6.55
N TYR A 63 3.82 -2.00 -5.71
CA TYR A 63 2.67 -1.09 -5.80
C TYR A 63 3.02 0.36 -5.48
N ALA A 64 3.92 0.60 -4.52
CA ALA A 64 4.38 1.94 -4.19
C ALA A 64 5.20 2.54 -5.35
N LYS A 65 6.05 1.73 -5.99
CA LYS A 65 6.80 2.10 -7.17
C LYS A 65 5.89 2.41 -8.35
N ALA A 66 4.94 1.52 -8.65
CA ALA A 66 3.95 1.73 -9.71
C ALA A 66 3.12 3.00 -9.46
N GLY A 67 2.68 3.21 -8.22
CA GLY A 67 1.96 4.43 -7.83
C GLY A 67 2.80 5.70 -8.01
N LYS A 68 4.09 5.66 -7.67
CA LYS A 68 5.02 6.77 -7.91
C LYS A 68 5.19 7.08 -9.40
N GLU A 69 5.39 6.06 -10.22
CA GLU A 69 5.59 6.22 -11.67
C GLU A 69 4.34 6.84 -12.33
N ILE A 70 3.16 6.31 -12.02
CA ILE A 70 1.89 6.84 -12.53
C ILE A 70 1.64 8.26 -12.01
N GLY A 71 1.88 8.50 -10.71
CA GLY A 71 1.69 9.81 -10.09
C GLY A 71 2.57 10.89 -10.72
N VAL A 72 3.84 10.60 -10.95
CA VAL A 72 4.77 11.52 -11.62
C VAL A 72 4.32 11.81 -13.06
N GLY A 73 3.88 10.79 -13.80
CA GLY A 73 3.36 10.97 -15.16
C GLY A 73 2.10 11.84 -15.22
N MET A 74 1.20 11.69 -14.25
CA MET A 74 -0.02 12.48 -14.18
C MET A 74 0.26 13.95 -13.84
N VAL A 75 1.12 14.20 -12.84
CA VAL A 75 1.50 15.56 -12.43
C VAL A 75 2.22 16.29 -13.56
N SER A 76 3.13 15.61 -14.26
CA SER A 76 3.86 16.22 -15.37
C SER A 76 2.94 16.61 -16.54
N ALA A 77 1.98 15.75 -16.89
CA ALA A 77 0.99 16.06 -17.93
C ALA A 77 0.15 17.30 -17.58
N ILE A 78 -0.33 17.40 -16.34
CA ILE A 78 -1.09 18.57 -15.86
C ILE A 78 -0.23 19.83 -15.89
N ALA A 79 1.03 19.74 -15.43
CA ALA A 79 1.94 20.88 -15.43
C ALA A 79 2.16 21.44 -16.84
N VAL A 80 2.38 20.57 -17.84
CA VAL A 80 2.54 21.00 -19.24
C VAL A 80 1.28 21.70 -19.76
N LEU A 81 0.09 21.15 -19.49
CA LEU A 81 -1.17 21.76 -19.90
C LEU A 81 -1.37 23.14 -19.26
N LEU A 82 -1.06 23.28 -17.97
CA LEU A 82 -1.15 24.57 -17.29
C LEU A 82 -0.20 25.60 -17.89
N VAL A 83 1.05 25.22 -18.20
CA VAL A 83 2.01 26.12 -18.86
C VAL A 83 1.48 26.60 -20.21
N VAL A 84 0.88 25.72 -21.02
CA VAL A 84 0.28 26.10 -22.31
C VAL A 84 -0.89 27.07 -22.12
N VAL A 85 -1.79 26.77 -21.18
CA VAL A 85 -2.94 27.65 -20.89
C VAL A 85 -2.48 29.03 -20.40
N VAL A 86 -1.48 29.07 -19.52
CA VAL A 86 -0.91 30.33 -19.02
C VAL A 86 -0.29 31.11 -20.18
N ALA A 87 0.51 30.48 -21.04
CA ALA A 87 1.11 31.15 -22.19
C ALA A 87 0.06 31.74 -23.15
N LEU A 88 -0.98 30.98 -23.50
CA LEU A 88 -2.07 31.46 -24.36
C LEU A 88 -2.83 32.63 -23.71
N ARG A 89 -3.08 32.56 -22.41
CA ARG A 89 -3.71 33.66 -21.64
C ARG A 89 -2.83 34.91 -21.64
N SER A 90 -1.51 34.76 -21.45
CA SER A 90 -0.57 35.88 -21.48
C SER A 90 -0.56 36.57 -22.84
N VAL A 91 -0.53 35.82 -23.94
CA VAL A 91 -0.58 36.39 -25.30
C VAL A 91 -1.90 37.15 -25.54
N ALA A 92 -3.03 36.55 -25.16
CA ALA A 92 -4.33 37.19 -25.32
C ALA A 92 -4.47 38.50 -24.51
N LEU A 93 -3.88 38.57 -23.32
CA LEU A 93 -3.86 39.79 -22.52
C LEU A 93 -3.00 40.89 -23.16
N ILE A 94 -1.83 40.55 -23.71
CA ILE A 94 -0.96 41.50 -24.40
C ILE A 94 -1.66 42.06 -25.65
N GLU A 95 -2.37 41.22 -26.41
CA GLU A 95 -3.13 41.66 -27.58
C GLU A 95 -4.27 42.62 -27.19
N SER A 96 -4.95 42.37 -26.06
CA SER A 96 -5.98 43.29 -25.57
C SER A 96 -5.45 44.66 -25.15
N GLU A 97 -4.27 44.73 -24.53
CA GLU A 97 -3.63 46.02 -24.21
C GLU A 97 -3.14 46.77 -25.46
N SER A 98 -2.76 46.05 -26.53
CA SER A 98 -2.33 46.68 -27.78
C SER A 98 -3.49 47.25 -28.60
N ASN A 99 -4.70 46.73 -28.47
CA ASN A 99 -5.88 47.20 -29.21
C ASN A 99 -6.58 48.40 -28.54
N GLU A 100 -6.28 48.67 -27.27
CA GLU A 100 -6.85 49.79 -26.51
C GLU A 100 -6.00 51.08 -26.58
N LYS A 101 -4.82 51.03 -27.21
CA LYS A 101 -3.96 52.20 -27.51
C LYS A 101 -4.08 52.63 -28.97
#